data_AF-A0A1H5KCD4-F1
#
_entry.id   AF-A0A1H5KCD4-F1
#
_cell.length_a   1.000
_cell.length_b   1.000
_cell.length_c   1.000
_cell.angle_alpha   90.00
_cell.angle_beta   90.00
_cell.angle_gamma   90.00
#
_symmetry.space_group_name_H-M   'P 1'
#
loop_
_entity.id
_entity.type
_entity.pdbx_description
1 polymer ?
#
loop_
_entity_poly.entity_id
_entity_poly.type
_entity_poly.pdbx_seq_one_letter_code
_entity_poly.pdbx_strand_id
1 'polypeptide(L)'
;MSNSELTLGAVLARLEEQEREIAAQAEATRGRIAELSAQLEEFDRIAEEVRITRKTLLALPDPSPPTPPAAELPDHPAYRQIMAVFAAADTPLRARAVCEAMDLEIAPNNINNTRLKLKRLTERRILVETEQGLFTQPRP
;
A
#
# COMPACT_ATOMS: atom_id res chain seq x y z
N MET A 1 75.00 19.68 -30.94
CA MET A 1 73.92 20.29 -30.14
C MET A 1 73.77 21.74 -30.57
N SER A 2 72.97 22.01 -31.60
CA SER A 2 72.68 23.39 -32.01
C SER A 2 71.35 23.80 -31.42
N ASN A 3 71.41 24.62 -30.37
CA ASN A 3 70.31 25.49 -29.98
C ASN A 3 69.97 26.35 -31.20
N SER A 4 68.94 25.96 -31.94
CA SER A 4 68.35 26.82 -32.96
C SER A 4 67.77 28.02 -32.23
N GLU A 5 68.33 29.20 -32.45
CA GLU A 5 67.69 30.47 -32.13
C GLU A 5 66.29 30.43 -32.76
N LEU A 6 65.26 30.27 -31.93
CA LEU A 6 63.88 30.42 -32.35
C LEU A 6 63.72 31.83 -32.86
N THR A 7 63.59 31.98 -34.18
CA THR A 7 63.32 33.29 -34.78
C THR A 7 61.99 33.81 -34.25
N LEU A 8 61.86 35.14 -34.10
CA LEU A 8 60.63 35.78 -33.63
C LEU A 8 59.39 35.26 -34.40
N GLY A 9 59.51 35.04 -35.71
CA GLY A 9 58.44 34.47 -36.54
C GLY A 9 58.04 33.04 -36.16
N ALA A 10 58.98 32.18 -35.78
CA ALA A 10 58.68 30.82 -35.33
C ALA A 10 57.92 30.81 -33.98
N VAL A 11 58.25 31.75 -33.09
CA VAL A 11 57.54 31.92 -31.81
C VAL A 11 56.11 32.41 -32.05
N LEU A 12 55.93 33.42 -32.92
CA LEU A 12 54.61 33.96 -33.26
C LEU A 12 53.70 32.89 -33.89
N ALA A 13 54.21 32.10 -34.84
CA ALA A 13 53.42 31.02 -35.45
C ALA A 13 52.97 29.96 -34.44
N ARG A 14 53.82 29.64 -33.45
CA ARG A 14 53.46 28.71 -32.37
C ARG A 14 52.40 29.29 -31.44
N LEU A 15 52.46 30.59 -31.15
CA LEU A 15 51.43 31.27 -30.36
C LEU A 15 50.09 31.28 -31.09
N GLU A 16 50.07 31.59 -32.38
CA GLU A 16 48.84 31.54 -33.19
C GLU A 16 48.18 30.15 -33.21
N GLU A 17 48.98 29.09 -33.29
CA GLU A 17 48.47 27.71 -33.18
C GLU A 17 47.88 27.46 -31.79
N GLN A 18 48.60 27.86 -30.74
CA GLN A 18 48.14 27.67 -29.37
C GLN A 18 46.87 28.47 -29.07
N GLU A 19 46.75 29.70 -29.58
CA GLU A 19 45.53 30.52 -29.48
C GLU A 19 44.35 29.86 -30.19
N ARG A 20 44.57 29.29 -31.38
CA ARG A 20 43.53 28.53 -32.11
C ARG A 20 43.09 27.28 -31.33
N GLU A 21 44.03 26.55 -30.74
CA GLU A 21 43.72 25.37 -29.93
C GLU A 21 42.91 25.75 -28.68
N ILE A 22 43.32 26.82 -27.97
CA ILE A 22 42.57 27.33 -26.80
C ILE A 22 41.17 27.76 -27.20
N ALA A 23 41.03 28.48 -28.32
CA ALA A 23 39.72 28.92 -28.81
C ALA A 23 38.81 27.72 -29.14
N ALA A 24 39.35 26.68 -29.79
CA ALA A 24 38.62 25.46 -30.08
C ALA A 24 38.18 24.71 -28.82
N GLN A 25 39.07 24.59 -27.81
CA GLN A 25 38.76 23.98 -26.53
C GLN A 25 37.70 24.77 -25.75
N ALA A 26 37.77 26.11 -25.78
CA ALA A 26 36.78 26.97 -25.16
C ALA A 26 35.41 26.78 -25.80
N GLU A 27 35.34 26.69 -27.13
CA GLU A 27 34.08 26.48 -27.84
C GLU A 27 33.49 25.09 -27.59
N ALA A 28 34.33 24.05 -27.59
CA ALA A 28 33.91 22.71 -27.21
C ALA A 28 33.35 22.68 -25.77
N THR A 29 33.99 23.41 -24.85
CA THR A 29 33.52 23.54 -23.47
C THR A 29 32.18 24.26 -23.38
N ARG A 30 31.99 25.35 -24.14
CA ARG A 30 30.70 26.05 -24.22
C ARG A 30 29.60 25.14 -24.76
N GLY A 31 29.90 24.35 -25.78
CA GLY A 31 28.98 23.34 -26.30
C GLY A 31 28.54 22.33 -25.23
N ARG A 32 29.48 21.82 -24.44
CA ARG A 32 29.15 20.91 -23.31
C ARG A 32 28.32 21.61 -22.23
N ILE A 33 28.59 22.88 -21.93
CA ILE A 33 27.78 23.66 -20.98
C ILE A 33 26.33 23.78 -21.49
N ALA A 34 26.14 24.07 -22.77
CA ALA A 34 24.81 24.16 -23.37
C ALA A 34 24.06 22.82 -23.29
N GLU A 35 24.74 21.71 -23.61
CA GLU A 35 24.17 20.37 -23.51
C GLU A 35 23.77 20.01 -22.07
N LEU A 36 24.67 20.23 -21.11
CA LEU A 36 24.39 19.97 -19.68
C LEU A 36 23.27 20.87 -19.15
N SER A 37 23.18 22.12 -19.61
CA SER A 37 22.10 23.03 -19.23
C SER A 37 20.75 22.52 -19.74
N ALA A 38 20.68 22.05 -20.99
CA ALA A 38 19.46 21.45 -21.53
C ALA A 38 19.06 20.16 -20.78
N GLN A 39 20.03 19.33 -20.37
CA GLN A 39 19.76 18.15 -19.55
C GLN A 39 19.22 18.51 -18.16
N LEU A 40 19.76 19.57 -17.53
CA LEU A 40 19.25 20.06 -16.25
C LEU A 40 17.81 20.57 -16.37
N GLU A 41 17.50 21.33 -17.42
CA GLU A 41 16.13 21.80 -17.67
C GLU A 41 15.12 20.65 -17.87
N GLU A 42 15.54 19.54 -18.48
CA GLU A 42 14.72 18.32 -18.59
C GLU A 42 14.50 17.68 -17.21
N PHE A 43 15.55 17.51 -16.41
CA PHE A 43 15.42 16.96 -15.07
C PHE A 43 14.54 17.82 -14.15
N ASP A 44 14.64 19.15 -14.25
CA ASP A 44 13.79 20.07 -13.51
C ASP A 44 12.32 19.92 -13.89
N ARG A 45 12.01 19.73 -15.19
CA ARG A 45 10.65 19.44 -15.66
C ARG A 45 10.13 18.11 -15.11
N ILE A 46 10.92 17.05 -15.19
CA ILE A 46 10.53 15.73 -14.65
C ILE A 46 10.30 15.80 -13.13
N ALA A 47 11.16 16.50 -12.40
CA ALA A 47 11.02 16.68 -10.96
C ALA A 47 9.71 17.42 -10.61
N GLU A 48 9.35 18.41 -11.41
CA GLU A 48 8.10 19.15 -11.26
C GLU A 48 6.86 18.27 -11.53
N GLU A 49 6.89 17.43 -12.56
CA GLU A 49 5.81 16.45 -12.84
C GLU A 49 5.59 15.49 -11.67
N VAL A 50 6.68 14.97 -11.08
CA VAL A 50 6.62 14.11 -9.90
C VAL A 50 6.05 14.87 -8.70
N ARG A 51 6.47 16.13 -8.49
CA ARG A 51 5.96 16.98 -7.42
C ARG A 51 4.46 17.23 -7.55
N ILE A 52 3.98 17.51 -8.77
CA ILE A 52 2.56 17.67 -9.06
C ILE A 52 1.80 16.37 -8.76
N THR A 53 2.31 15.23 -9.25
CA THR A 53 1.70 13.91 -9.00
C THR A 53 1.59 13.62 -7.51
N ARG A 54 2.64 13.90 -6.73
CA ARG A 54 2.63 13.76 -5.27
C ARG A 54 1.56 14.64 -4.63
N LYS A 55 1.45 15.90 -5.04
CA LYS A 55 0.42 16.82 -4.55
C LYS A 55 -0.98 16.28 -4.84
N THR A 56 -1.21 15.74 -6.04
CA THR A 56 -2.50 15.14 -6.42
C THR A 56 -2.82 13.94 -5.55
N LEU A 57 -1.87 13.01 -5.37
CA LEU A 57 -2.08 11.82 -4.55
C LEU A 57 -2.36 12.17 -3.07
N LEU A 58 -1.67 13.17 -2.52
CA LEU A 58 -1.90 13.63 -1.15
C LEU A 58 -3.23 14.39 -0.98
N ALA A 59 -3.81 14.90 -2.06
CA ALA A 59 -5.13 15.54 -2.03
C ALA A 59 -6.28 14.53 -2.16
N LEU A 60 -5.99 13.28 -2.50
CA LEU A 60 -7.00 12.23 -2.50
C LEU A 60 -7.41 11.92 -1.05
N PRO A 61 -8.72 11.77 -0.77
CA PRO A 61 -9.16 11.31 0.53
C PRO A 61 -8.64 9.88 0.77
N ASP A 62 -8.38 9.54 2.03
CA ASP A 62 -8.04 8.16 2.39
C ASP A 62 -9.12 7.23 1.86
N PRO A 63 -8.74 6.15 1.13
CA PRO A 63 -9.71 5.17 0.71
C PRO A 63 -10.32 4.56 1.98
N SER A 64 -11.63 4.74 2.15
CA SER A 64 -12.35 4.01 3.18
C SER A 64 -12.03 2.54 3.01
N PRO A 65 -11.67 1.81 4.08
CA PRO A 65 -11.47 0.37 3.98
C PRO A 65 -12.71 -0.24 3.31
N PRO A 66 -12.54 -1.17 2.36
CA PRO A 66 -13.68 -1.83 1.74
C PRO A 66 -14.51 -2.45 2.85
N THR A 67 -15.77 -2.02 2.98
CA THR A 67 -16.71 -2.65 3.89
C THR A 67 -16.73 -4.14 3.54
N PRO A 68 -16.34 -5.04 4.48
CA PRO A 68 -16.41 -6.46 4.23
C PRO A 68 -17.85 -6.79 3.80
N PRO A 69 -18.07 -7.61 2.76
CA PRO A 69 -19.40 -8.07 2.45
C PRO A 69 -20.00 -8.67 3.73
N ALA A 70 -21.23 -8.27 4.07
CA ALA A 70 -21.92 -8.78 5.24
C ALA A 70 -21.88 -10.30 5.19
N ALA A 71 -21.33 -10.94 6.22
CA ALA A 71 -21.15 -12.38 6.22
C ALA A 71 -22.53 -13.06 6.14
N GLU A 72 -22.82 -13.68 4.99
CA GLU A 72 -24.11 -14.30 4.74
C GLU A 72 -24.32 -15.52 5.63
N LEU A 73 -25.45 -15.52 6.34
CA LEU A 73 -25.90 -16.65 7.14
C LEU A 73 -26.05 -17.88 6.24
N PRO A 74 -25.59 -19.07 6.66
CA PRO A 74 -25.84 -20.28 5.90
C PRO A 74 -27.35 -20.54 5.75
N ASP A 75 -27.75 -21.12 4.62
CA ASP A 75 -29.16 -21.38 4.29
C ASP A 75 -29.74 -22.53 5.13
N HIS A 76 -30.16 -22.20 6.34
CA HIS A 76 -30.91 -23.08 7.24
C HIS A 76 -31.60 -22.25 8.35
N PRO A 77 -32.88 -22.50 8.66
CA PRO A 77 -33.65 -21.68 9.62
C PRO A 77 -33.04 -21.61 11.02
N ALA A 78 -32.41 -22.70 11.49
CA ALA A 78 -31.71 -22.71 12.78
C ALA A 78 -30.64 -21.62 12.93
N TYR A 79 -29.95 -21.18 11.86
CA TYR A 79 -28.97 -20.09 12.00
C TYR A 79 -29.66 -18.75 12.29
N ARG A 80 -30.83 -18.50 11.72
CA ARG A 80 -31.64 -17.30 12.03
C ARG A 80 -32.12 -17.31 13.48
N GLN A 81 -32.56 -18.46 13.98
CA GLN A 81 -32.98 -18.63 15.38
C GLN A 81 -31.82 -18.40 16.35
N ILE A 82 -30.65 -18.99 16.06
CA ILE A 82 -29.43 -18.76 16.84
C ILE A 82 -29.06 -17.27 16.86
N MET A 83 -29.14 -16.58 15.71
CA MET A 83 -28.86 -15.14 15.66
C MET A 83 -29.86 -14.30 16.47
N ALA A 84 -31.14 -14.68 16.49
CA ALA A 84 -32.15 -14.03 17.32
C ALA A 84 -31.84 -14.18 18.82
N VAL A 85 -31.37 -15.36 19.24
CA VAL A 85 -30.90 -15.59 20.62
C VAL A 85 -29.75 -14.66 20.97
N PHE A 86 -28.74 -14.53 20.10
CA PHE A 86 -27.62 -13.63 20.35
C PHE A 86 -27.98 -12.15 20.28
N ALA A 87 -28.95 -11.76 19.45
CA ALA A 87 -29.44 -10.38 19.39
C ALA A 87 -30.16 -9.97 20.69
N ALA A 88 -30.75 -10.92 21.40
CA ALA A 88 -31.42 -10.70 22.68
C ALA A 88 -30.50 -10.90 23.90
N ALA A 89 -29.27 -11.37 23.71
CA ALA A 89 -28.36 -11.70 24.80
C ALA A 89 -27.32 -10.60 25.01
N ASP A 90 -27.24 -10.08 26.24
CA ASP A 90 -26.22 -9.08 26.62
C ASP A 90 -24.86 -9.71 26.99
N THR A 91 -24.76 -11.04 27.00
CA THR A 91 -23.55 -11.78 27.43
C THR A 91 -23.22 -12.93 26.48
N PRO A 92 -21.93 -13.33 26.36
CA PRO A 92 -21.54 -14.51 25.61
C PRO A 92 -22.25 -15.78 26.08
N LEU A 93 -22.67 -16.64 25.15
CA LEU A 93 -23.45 -17.84 25.44
C LEU A 93 -22.66 -19.12 25.10
N ARG A 94 -22.87 -20.15 25.91
CA ARG A 94 -22.47 -21.54 25.59
C ARG A 94 -23.59 -22.25 24.81
N ALA A 95 -23.24 -23.31 24.09
CA ALA A 95 -24.19 -24.09 23.30
C ALA A 95 -25.42 -24.57 24.09
N ARG A 96 -25.26 -24.91 25.37
CA ARG A 96 -26.38 -25.28 26.25
C ARG A 96 -27.39 -24.14 26.44
N ALA A 97 -26.92 -22.93 26.74
CA ALA A 97 -27.79 -21.76 26.92
C ALA A 97 -28.52 -21.40 25.63
N VAL A 98 -27.88 -21.60 24.47
CA VAL A 98 -28.53 -21.44 23.17
C VAL A 98 -29.62 -22.50 22.94
N CYS A 99 -29.39 -23.75 23.34
CA CYS A 99 -30.45 -24.77 23.31
C CYS A 99 -31.64 -24.39 24.21
N GLU A 100 -31.38 -23.91 25.43
CA GLU A 100 -32.40 -23.47 26.37
C GLU A 100 -33.21 -22.30 25.79
N ALA A 101 -32.55 -21.29 25.22
CA ALA A 101 -33.20 -20.12 24.62
C ALA A 101 -33.96 -20.42 23.31
N MET A 102 -33.67 -21.56 22.66
CA MET A 102 -34.39 -22.03 21.47
C MET A 102 -35.49 -23.04 21.80
N ASP A 103 -35.81 -23.24 23.09
CA ASP A 103 -36.77 -24.25 23.57
C ASP A 103 -36.46 -25.68 23.09
N LEU A 104 -35.18 -26.01 22.95
CA LEU A 104 -34.72 -27.35 22.60
C LEU A 104 -34.53 -28.20 23.87
N GLU A 105 -34.86 -29.49 23.79
CA GLU A 105 -34.52 -30.43 24.85
C GLU A 105 -33.00 -30.43 25.12
N ILE A 106 -32.61 -30.35 26.40
CA ILE A 106 -31.22 -30.34 26.84
C ILE A 106 -30.64 -31.77 26.84
N ALA A 107 -30.63 -32.37 25.66
CA ALA A 107 -30.03 -33.67 25.38
C ALA A 107 -28.62 -33.50 24.78
N PRO A 108 -27.68 -34.45 25.02
CA PRO A 108 -26.31 -34.36 24.49
C PRO A 108 -26.24 -34.14 22.97
N ASN A 109 -27.16 -34.76 22.22
CA ASN A 109 -27.23 -34.60 20.77
C ASN A 109 -27.56 -33.16 20.35
N ASN A 110 -28.54 -32.53 21.01
CA ASN A 110 -28.96 -31.16 20.70
C ASN A 110 -27.87 -30.16 21.02
N ILE A 111 -27.19 -30.31 22.17
CA ILE A 111 -26.06 -29.46 22.55
C ILE A 111 -24.92 -29.59 21.53
N ASN A 112 -24.60 -30.81 21.08
CA ASN A 112 -23.55 -31.04 20.09
C ASN A 112 -23.89 -30.44 18.73
N ASN A 113 -25.13 -30.60 18.27
CA ASN A 113 -25.60 -30.02 17.01
C ASN A 113 -25.58 -28.49 17.06
N THR A 114 -26.01 -27.89 18.16
CA THR A 114 -25.92 -26.43 18.37
C THR A 114 -24.47 -25.97 18.39
N ARG A 115 -23.58 -26.66 19.11
CA ARG A 115 -22.13 -26.35 19.13
C ARG A 115 -21.52 -26.37 17.72
N LEU A 116 -21.86 -27.35 16.89
CA LEU A 116 -21.39 -27.42 15.50
C LEU A 116 -21.86 -26.21 14.67
N LYS A 117 -23.11 -25.78 14.85
CA LYS A 117 -23.65 -24.59 14.19
C LYS A 117 -22.96 -23.31 14.66
N LEU A 118 -22.68 -23.17 15.96
CA LEU A 118 -21.94 -22.03 16.52
C LEU A 118 -20.51 -21.94 15.97
N LYS A 119 -19.81 -23.09 15.90
CA LYS A 119 -18.49 -23.17 15.29
C LYS A 119 -18.51 -22.76 13.81
N ARG A 120 -19.50 -23.21 13.03
CA ARG A 120 -19.66 -22.81 11.63
C ARG A 120 -19.93 -21.30 11.46
N LEU A 121 -20.71 -20.69 12.35
CA LEU A 121 -20.90 -19.23 12.35
C LEU A 121 -19.62 -18.48 12.73
N THR A 122 -18.80 -19.06 13.60
CA THR A 122 -17.50 -18.50 14.00
C THR A 122 -16.48 -18.58 12.86
N GLU A 123 -16.42 -19.70 12.13
CA GLU A 123 -15.59 -19.87 10.92
C GLU A 123 -15.92 -18.82 9.85
N ARG A 124 -17.19 -18.42 9.75
CA ARG A 124 -17.67 -17.37 8.85
C ARG A 124 -17.55 -15.95 9.40
N ARG A 125 -16.98 -15.78 10.60
CA ARG A 125 -16.84 -14.49 11.31
C ARG A 125 -18.18 -13.80 11.59
N ILE A 126 -19.27 -14.55 11.65
CA ILE A 126 -20.61 -14.07 12.03
C ILE A 126 -20.74 -14.01 13.55
N LEU A 127 -20.11 -14.95 14.25
CA LEU A 127 -19.91 -14.94 15.70
C LEU A 127 -18.42 -14.93 16.03
N VAL A 128 -18.10 -14.54 17.25
CA VAL A 128 -16.75 -14.62 17.83
C VAL A 128 -16.80 -15.59 18.99
N GLU A 129 -15.83 -16.50 19.07
CA GLU A 129 -15.60 -17.33 20.25
C GLU A 129 -14.54 -16.65 21.13
N THR A 130 -14.99 -16.02 22.22
CA THR A 130 -14.11 -15.24 23.10
C THR A 130 -13.27 -16.13 24.01
N GLU A 131 -13.83 -17.26 24.42
CA GLU A 131 -13.18 -18.31 25.18
C GLU A 131 -13.68 -19.67 24.69
N GLN A 132 -13.00 -20.75 25.06
CA GLN A 132 -13.41 -22.10 24.65
C GLN A 132 -14.89 -22.37 24.97
N GLY A 133 -15.71 -22.47 23.92
CA GLY A 133 -17.14 -22.74 24.00
C GLY A 133 -18.03 -21.56 24.38
N LEU A 134 -17.51 -20.33 24.49
CA LEU A 134 -18.28 -19.10 24.71
C LEU A 134 -18.31 -18.26 23.43
N PHE A 135 -19.52 -18.00 22.93
CA PHE A 135 -19.75 -17.32 21.65
C PHE A 135 -20.48 -16.00 21.87
N THR A 136 -20.23 -15.00 21.04
CA THR A 136 -20.92 -13.70 21.06
C THR A 136 -20.93 -13.05 19.67
N GLN A 137 -21.73 -12.00 19.46
CA GLN A 137 -21.67 -11.22 18.23
C GLN A 137 -20.41 -10.34 18.20
N PRO A 138 -19.78 -10.12 17.03
CA PRO A 138 -18.72 -9.13 16.88
C PRO A 138 -19.22 -7.77 17.37
N ARG A 139 -18.42 -7.07 18.21
CA ARG A 139 -18.76 -5.70 18.58
C ARG A 139 -18.64 -4.80 17.33
N PRO A 140 -19.58 -3.85 17.14
CA PRO A 140 -19.49 -2.85 16.07
C PRO A 140 -18.25 -1.97 16.22
#